data_AF-A0A642C4K7-F1
#
_entry.id   AF-A0A642C4K7-F1
#
_cell.length_a   1.000
_cell.length_b   1.000
_cell.length_c   1.000
_cell.angle_alpha   90.00
_cell.angle_beta   90.00
_cell.angle_gamma   90.00
#
_symmetry.space_group_name_H-M   'P 1'
#
loop_
_entity.id
_entity.type
_entity.pdbx_description
1 polymer ?
#
loop_
_entity_poly.entity_id
_entity_poly.type
_entity_poly.pdbx_seq_one_letter_code
_entity_poly.pdbx_strand_id
1 'polypeptide(L)' 'MKNNDWKDRLNVVYSTNPDFNYDMDDDQEQVTLDKSKQNLRVSLDRKNRGGKVVTLITGFVGTENDQKELGKMLKSKCG' A
#
# COMPACT_ATOMS: atom_id res chain seq x y z
N MET A 1 -3.08 -21.49 -18.61
CA MET A 1 -3.62 -22.15 -17.40
C MET A 1 -4.60 -21.17 -16.77
N LYS A 2 -5.87 -21.54 -16.61
CA LYS A 2 -6.90 -20.64 -16.04
C LYS A 2 -6.67 -20.57 -14.53
N ASN A 3 -6.27 -19.40 -14.03
CA ASN A 3 -6.17 -19.12 -12.60
C ASN A 3 -7.58 -19.26 -12.02
N ASN A 4 -7.75 -20.25 -11.15
CA ASN A 4 -9.04 -20.66 -10.62
C ASN A 4 -9.15 -20.13 -9.19
N ASP A 5 -9.02 -18.81 -9.02
CA ASP A 5 -9.18 -18.22 -7.69
C ASP A 5 -10.67 -18.26 -7.33
N TRP A 6 -10.95 -18.85 -6.18
CA TRP A 6 -12.31 -19.06 -5.69
C TRP A 6 -12.77 -17.85 -4.89
N LYS A 7 -11.84 -16.97 -4.47
CA LYS A 7 -12.14 -15.73 -3.75
C LYS A 7 -12.90 -14.71 -4.60
N ASP A 8 -12.62 -14.64 -5.89
CA ASP A 8 -13.32 -13.74 -6.83
C ASP A 8 -14.82 -14.07 -6.93
N ARG A 9 -15.20 -15.30 -6.57
CA ARG A 9 -16.58 -15.80 -6.61
C ARG A 9 -17.33 -15.68 -5.29
N LEU A 10 -16.70 -15.20 -4.22
CA LEU A 10 -17.32 -15.14 -2.88
C LEU A 10 -18.49 -14.15 -2.78
N ASN A 11 -18.60 -13.17 -3.68
CA ASN A 11 -19.62 -12.12 -3.60
C ASN A 11 -20.60 -12.12 -4.80
N VAL A 12 -20.59 -13.17 -5.63
CA VAL A 12 -21.44 -13.28 -6.82
C VAL A 12 -22.54 -14.32 -6.59
N VAL A 13 -23.79 -13.86 -6.50
CA VAL A 13 -24.97 -14.74 -6.49
C VAL A 13 -25.65 -14.65 -7.86
N TYR A 14 -25.71 -15.79 -8.56
CA TYR A 14 -26.38 -16.04 -9.85
C TYR A 14 -26.84 -14.80 -10.65
N SER A 15 -25.90 -14.14 -11.34
CA SER A 15 -26.21 -13.11 -12.32
C SER A 15 -26.58 -13.76 -13.65
N THR A 16 -27.77 -13.45 -14.19
CA THR A 16 -28.18 -13.83 -15.55
C THR A 16 -27.76 -12.78 -16.58
N ASN A 17 -26.94 -11.80 -16.20
CA ASN A 17 -26.49 -10.74 -17.08
C ASN A 17 -25.31 -11.26 -17.95
N PRO A 18 -25.48 -11.38 -19.28
CA PRO A 18 -24.43 -11.86 -20.19
C PRO A 18 -23.21 -10.92 -20.27
N ASP A 19 -23.35 -9.67 -19.83
CA ASP A 19 -22.29 -8.65 -19.83
C ASP A 19 -21.57 -8.52 -18.47
N PHE A 20 -21.81 -9.41 -17.51
CA PHE A 20 -21.18 -9.35 -16.19
C PHE A 20 -19.68 -9.68 -16.28
N ASN A 21 -18.84 -8.68 -15.96
CA ASN A 21 -17.41 -8.85 -15.77
C ASN A 21 -17.07 -8.67 -14.29
N TYR A 22 -16.13 -9.46 -13.77
CA TYR A 22 -15.57 -9.23 -12.45
C TYR A 22 -14.73 -7.95 -12.54
N ASP A 23 -15.09 -6.94 -11.74
CA ASP A 23 -14.20 -5.82 -11.47
C ASP A 23 -13.00 -6.40 -10.72
N MET A 24 -11.94 -6.73 -11.46
CA MET A 24 -10.62 -6.81 -10.86
C MET A 24 -10.33 -5.39 -10.43
N ASP A 25 -10.28 -5.15 -9.11
CA ASP A 25 -9.72 -3.91 -8.55
C ASP A 25 -8.45 -3.63 -9.34
N ASP A 26 -8.50 -2.57 -10.14
CA ASP A 26 -7.45 -2.24 -11.07
C ASP A 26 -6.19 -2.07 -10.23
N ASP A 27 -5.20 -2.96 -10.42
CA ASP A 27 -3.84 -2.86 -9.91
C ASP A 27 -3.14 -1.65 -10.56
N GLN A 28 -3.80 -0.50 -10.62
CA GLN A 28 -3.19 0.76 -10.99
C GLN A 28 -2.17 1.07 -9.92
N GLU A 29 -0.91 0.84 -10.26
CA GLU A 29 0.23 1.33 -9.51
C GLU A 29 -0.02 2.80 -9.17
N GLN A 30 -0.14 3.10 -7.87
CA GLN A 30 -0.36 4.45 -7.40
C GLN A 30 0.82 5.33 -7.85
N VAL A 31 0.54 6.31 -8.69
CA VAL A 31 1.56 7.26 -9.16
C VAL A 31 2.08 8.06 -7.97
N THR A 32 3.40 8.06 -7.78
CA THR A 32 4.05 8.79 -6.71
C THR A 32 3.88 10.29 -6.88
N LEU A 33 3.32 10.95 -5.87
CA LEU A 33 3.17 12.40 -5.87
C LEU A 33 4.52 13.10 -5.73
N ASP A 34 4.62 14.30 -6.28
CA ASP A 34 5.77 15.19 -6.09
C ASP A 34 6.10 15.36 -4.60
N LYS A 35 7.39 15.49 -4.28
CA LYS A 35 7.87 15.62 -2.89
C LYS A 35 7.19 16.73 -2.10
N SER A 36 6.81 17.83 -2.74
CA SER A 36 6.12 18.96 -2.10
C SER A 36 4.64 18.71 -1.80
N LYS A 37 4.04 17.72 -2.44
CA LYS A 37 2.63 17.32 -2.27
C LYS A 37 2.47 16.11 -1.34
N GLN A 38 3.58 15.52 -0.91
CA GLN A 38 3.60 14.40 0.04
C GLN A 38 3.32 14.89 1.45
N ASN A 39 2.14 14.61 1.98
CA ASN A 39 1.78 14.96 3.36
C ASN A 39 2.19 13.84 4.32
N LEU A 40 3.49 13.77 4.62
CA LEU A 40 4.04 12.77 5.54
C LEU A 40 3.79 13.15 6.99
N ARG A 41 3.28 12.20 7.79
CA ARG A 41 3.10 12.35 9.23
C ARG A 41 4.17 11.59 9.98
N VAL A 42 4.91 12.31 10.83
CA VAL A 42 6.00 11.78 11.66
C VAL A 42 5.56 11.71 13.11
N SER A 43 5.76 10.57 13.77
CA SER A 43 5.38 10.35 15.17
C SER A 43 6.42 9.49 15.89
N LEU A 44 6.52 9.64 17.21
CA LEU A 44 7.36 8.78 18.04
C LEU A 44 6.51 7.61 18.55
N ASP A 45 6.87 6.40 18.16
CA ASP A 45 6.28 5.17 18.67
C ASP A 45 7.16 4.58 19.76
N ARG A 46 6.55 4.33 20.92
CA ARG A 46 7.19 3.73 22.11
C ARG A 46 6.53 2.42 22.49
N LYS A 47 5.40 2.07 21.87
CA LYS A 47 4.58 0.94 22.29
C LYS A 47 5.19 -0.36 21.78
N ASN A 48 5.33 -1.35 22.67
CA ASN A 48 5.85 -2.67 22.33
C ASN A 48 7.24 -2.70 21.66
N ARG A 49 8.11 -1.73 22.01
CA ARG A 49 9.47 -1.60 21.45
C ARG A 49 10.59 -1.98 22.42
N GLY A 50 10.28 -2.69 23.50
CA GLY A 50 11.28 -3.11 24.50
C GLY A 50 12.04 -1.93 25.14
N GLY A 51 11.34 -0.82 25.39
CA GLY A 51 11.93 0.40 25.95
C GLY A 51 12.58 1.35 24.93
N LYS A 52 12.70 0.95 23.66
CA LYS A 52 13.25 1.82 22.59
C LYS A 52 12.18 2.77 22.06
N VAL A 53 12.62 3.96 21.65
CA VAL A 53 11.78 4.92 20.91
C VAL A 53 12.10 4.79 19.44
N VAL A 54 11.08 4.65 18.59
CA VAL A 54 11.25 4.64 17.13
C VAL A 54 10.44 5.75 16.49
N THR A 55 10.88 6.21 15.32
CA THR A 55 10.16 7.20 14.53
C THR A 55 9.29 6.49 13.50
N LEU A 56 7.97 6.64 13.62
CA LEU A 56 6.99 6.13 12.67
C LEU A 56 6.63 7.24 11.66
N ILE A 57 6.83 6.95 10.38
CA ILE A 57 6.50 7.84 9.26
C ILE A 57 5.34 7.20 8.49
N THR A 58 4.27 7.96 8.26
CA THR A 58 3.02 7.51 7.62
C THR A 58 2.52 8.53 6.62
N GLY A 59 1.56 8.16 5.77
CA GLY A 59 0.96 9.09 4.79
C GLY A 59 1.74 9.23 3.47
N PHE A 60 2.65 8.30 3.18
CA PHE A 60 3.30 8.24 1.87
C PHE A 60 2.31 7.78 0.81
N VAL A 61 2.23 8.50 -0.32
CA VAL A 61 1.35 8.18 -1.45
C VAL A 61 2.20 7.95 -2.69
N GLY A 62 2.22 6.73 -3.20
CA GLY A 62 3.00 6.37 -4.37
C GLY A 62 3.29 4.89 -4.46
N THR A 63 4.22 4.54 -5.33
CA THR A 63 4.58 3.14 -5.59
C THR A 63 5.29 2.51 -4.39
N GLU A 64 5.18 1.19 -4.26
CA GLU A 64 5.88 0.44 -3.20
C GLU A 64 7.41 0.58 -3.34
N ASN A 65 7.92 0.67 -4.57
CA ASN A 65 9.34 0.83 -4.84
C ASN A 65 9.86 2.18 -4.31
N ASP A 66 9.14 3.27 -4.55
CA ASP A 66 9.52 4.60 -4.07
C ASP A 66 9.42 4.69 -2.54
N GLN A 67 8.45 4.00 -1.94
CA GLN A 67 8.35 3.90 -0.48
C GLN A 67 9.58 3.19 0.11
N LYS A 68 10.04 2.10 -0.52
CA LYS A 68 11.25 1.37 -0.13
C LYS A 68 12.51 2.21 -0.31
N GLU A 69 12.61 2.96 -1.41
CA GLU A 69 13.74 3.85 -1.68
C GLU A 69 13.81 4.98 -0.64
N LEU A 70 12.68 5.62 -0.32
CA LEU A 70 12.59 6.61 0.75
C LEU A 70 13.05 6.02 2.09
N GLY A 71 12.58 4.81 2.42
CA GLY A 71 13.01 4.10 3.64
C GLY A 71 14.52 3.85 3.68
N LYS A 72 15.13 3.45 2.57
CA LYS A 72 16.58 3.24 2.46
C LYS A 72 17.35 4.55 2.62
N MET A 73 16.87 5.62 1.98
CA MET A 73 17.46 6.95 2.08
C MET A 73 17.44 7.46 3.53
N LEU A 74 16.30 7.35 4.22
CA LEU A 74 16.16 7.78 5.61
C LEU A 74 17.05 6.98 6.55
N LYS A 75 17.12 5.65 6.41
CA LYS A 75 18.05 4.82 7.20
C LYS A 75 19.51 5.24 6.97
N SER A 76 19.91 5.46 5.72
CA SER A 76 21.28 5.92 5.42
C SER A 76 21.59 7.30 6.00
N LYS A 77 20.61 8.18 6.14
CA LYS A 77 20.79 9.55 6.66
C LYS A 77 20.69 9.62 8.18
N CYS A 78 19.88 8.76 8.79
CA CYS A 78 19.52 8.84 10.21
C CYS A 78 20.07 7.69 11.07
N GLY A 79 20.64 6.63 10.48
CA GLY A 79 21.28 5.51 11.20
C GLY A 79 20.45 4.23 11.16
#